data_AF-A0A5C2RR75-F1
#
_entry.id   AF-A0A5C2RR75-F1
#
_cell.length_a   1.000
_cell.length_b   1.000
_cell.length_c   1.000
_cell.angle_alpha   90.00
_cell.angle_beta   90.00
_cell.angle_gamma   90.00
#
_symmetry.space_group_name_H-M   'P 1'
#
loop_
_entity.id
_entity.type
_entity.pdbx_description
1 polymer ?
#
loop_
_entity_poly.entity_id
_entity_poly.type
_entity_poly.pdbx_seq_one_letter_code
_entity_poly.pdbx_strand_id
1 'polypeptide(L)'
;MCRISGVGKVIAPHSRTYAAIRMEPEATVEALDDPEATAEARSMSPKTYLVFVDMFLSLPWPQSRYFEYLLSPIAPRLRAEDPRLGFTPDMTVPIFPNKPHPSAGREPVHTDPEFPFSNCYHWIGYYVKVCVRARPRELFDHGEAVPCGPSPVLLECS
;
A
#
# COMPACT_ATOMS: atom_id res chain seq x y z
N MET A 1 18.51 -12.51 -11.42
CA MET A 1 17.67 -12.64 -10.22
C MET A 1 18.31 -11.79 -9.13
N CYS A 2 17.82 -10.57 -8.91
CA CYS A 2 18.37 -9.66 -7.91
C CYS A 2 17.43 -9.73 -6.70
N ARG A 3 17.87 -10.39 -5.63
CA ARG A 3 17.21 -10.28 -4.32
C ARG A 3 17.32 -8.83 -3.88
N ILE A 4 16.22 -8.18 -3.55
CA ILE A 4 16.29 -7.07 -2.59
C ILE A 4 16.38 -7.71 -1.20
N SER A 5 17.48 -8.41 -0.94
CA SER A 5 17.81 -8.86 0.41
C SER A 5 18.63 -7.76 1.07
N GLY A 6 18.05 -7.08 2.06
CA GLY A 6 18.81 -6.18 2.94
C GLY A 6 18.53 -4.68 2.82
N VAL A 7 17.35 -4.25 2.37
CA VAL A 7 16.93 -2.86 2.62
C VAL A 7 16.52 -2.80 4.09
N GLY A 8 17.49 -2.57 4.98
CA GLY A 8 17.23 -2.58 6.42
C GLY A 8 16.34 -1.43 6.83
N LYS A 9 16.98 -0.31 7.20
CA LYS A 9 16.31 0.88 7.70
C LYS A 9 16.33 1.98 6.65
N VAL A 10 15.17 2.46 6.21
CA VAL A 10 15.03 3.51 5.16
C VAL A 10 14.35 4.77 5.66
N ILE A 11 14.63 5.90 5.01
CA ILE A 11 14.04 7.20 5.37
C ILE A 11 12.54 7.23 5.05
N ALA A 12 12.11 6.51 4.01
CA ALA A 12 10.72 6.45 3.56
C ALA A 12 10.40 5.05 2.99
N PRO A 13 9.17 4.52 3.15
CA PRO A 13 8.74 3.27 2.54
C PRO A 13 8.97 3.22 1.03
N HIS A 14 9.42 2.09 0.50
CA HIS A 14 9.72 1.94 -0.93
C HIS A 14 8.45 1.67 -1.74
N SER A 15 8.34 2.27 -2.94
CA SER A 15 7.28 1.92 -3.90
C SER A 15 7.38 0.47 -4.39
N ARG A 16 6.29 -0.08 -4.91
CA ARG A 16 6.14 -1.46 -5.38
C ARG A 16 6.35 -2.51 -4.30
N THR A 17 5.87 -2.23 -3.09
CA THR A 17 5.97 -3.13 -1.93
C THR A 17 4.62 -3.29 -1.26
N TYR A 18 4.37 -4.46 -0.68
CA TYR A 18 3.21 -4.65 0.18
C TYR A 18 3.54 -4.25 1.61
N ALA A 19 2.59 -3.59 2.26
CA ALA A 19 2.75 -3.11 3.63
C ALA A 19 1.44 -3.24 4.41
N ALA A 20 1.57 -3.34 5.73
CA ALA A 20 0.46 -3.15 6.65
C ALA A 20 0.50 -1.71 7.16
N ILE A 21 -0.59 -0.97 6.98
CA ILE A 21 -0.72 0.41 7.47
C ILE A 21 -1.80 0.48 8.54
N ARG A 22 -1.66 1.45 9.44
CA ARG A 22 -2.70 1.81 10.40
C ARG A 22 -2.77 3.33 10.46
N MET A 23 -3.97 3.87 10.30
CA MET A 23 -4.17 5.32 10.37
C MET A 23 -4.00 5.84 11.80
N GLU A 24 -3.56 7.09 11.93
CA GLU A 24 -3.53 7.88 13.17
C GLU A 24 -4.61 8.97 13.03
N PRO A 25 -5.84 8.72 13.51
CA PRO A 25 -6.99 9.60 13.22
C PRO A 25 -6.76 11.03 13.69
N GLU A 26 -6.25 11.23 14.91
CA GLU A 26 -6.02 12.57 15.46
C GLU A 26 -5.00 13.36 14.62
N ALA A 27 -3.88 12.74 14.23
CA ALA A 27 -2.91 13.38 13.34
C ALA A 27 -3.46 13.68 11.94
N THR A 28 -4.48 12.92 11.49
CA THR A 28 -5.12 13.14 10.18
C THR A 28 -5.98 14.40 10.20
N VAL A 29 -6.62 14.70 11.33
CA VAL A 29 -7.54 15.85 11.47
C VAL A 29 -6.90 17.06 12.16
N GLU A 30 -5.69 16.91 12.72
CA GLU A 30 -4.98 17.98 13.44
C GLU A 30 -4.90 19.29 12.63
N ALA A 31 -4.64 19.19 11.33
CA ALA A 31 -4.52 20.36 10.45
C ALA A 31 -5.86 21.08 10.19
N LEU A 32 -7.00 20.48 10.53
CA LEU A 32 -8.33 21.07 10.34
C LEU A 32 -8.70 22.04 11.47
N ASP A 33 -8.03 21.97 12.63
CA ASP A 33 -8.34 22.75 13.84
C ASP A 33 -9.84 22.69 14.22
N ASP A 34 -10.44 21.49 14.05
CA ASP A 34 -11.85 21.24 14.25
C ASP A 34 -12.07 20.36 15.50
N PRO A 35 -12.68 20.92 16.58
CA PRO A 35 -12.96 20.17 17.80
C PRO A 35 -13.89 18.97 17.60
N GLU A 36 -14.85 19.04 16.67
CA GLU A 36 -15.78 17.95 16.37
C GLU A 36 -15.04 16.82 15.66
N ALA A 37 -14.27 17.15 14.61
CA ALA A 37 -13.44 16.16 13.92
C ALA A 37 -12.42 15.49 14.86
N THR A 38 -11.86 16.26 15.80
CA THR A 38 -10.93 15.74 16.81
C THR A 38 -11.62 14.80 17.79
N ALA A 39 -12.84 15.13 18.25
CA ALA A 39 -13.61 14.28 19.14
C ALA A 39 -13.98 12.95 18.47
N GLU A 40 -14.44 13.01 17.22
CA GLU A 40 -14.75 11.81 16.42
C GLU A 40 -13.49 10.97 16.18
N ALA A 41 -12.38 11.60 15.79
CA ALA A 41 -11.09 10.92 15.60
C ALA A 41 -10.62 10.17 16.84
N ARG A 42 -10.84 10.71 18.05
CA ARG A 42 -10.54 10.04 19.32
C ARG A 42 -11.42 8.84 19.61
N SER A 43 -12.67 8.87 19.13
CA SER A 43 -13.61 7.75 19.30
C SER A 43 -13.33 6.59 18.33
N MET A 44 -12.58 6.84 17.25
CA MET A 44 -12.26 5.83 16.26
C MET A 44 -11.35 4.75 16.83
N SER A 45 -11.59 3.50 16.41
CA SER A 45 -10.69 2.38 16.63
C SER A 45 -9.96 2.04 15.31
N PRO A 46 -8.73 2.54 15.08
CA PRO A 46 -8.00 2.29 13.85
C PRO A 46 -7.79 0.80 13.60
N LYS A 47 -8.05 0.37 12.36
CA LYS A 47 -7.76 -0.99 11.91
C LYS A 47 -6.45 -1.01 11.13
N THR A 48 -5.84 -2.19 11.08
CA THR A 48 -4.71 -2.45 10.21
C THR A 48 -5.24 -2.83 8.83
N TYR A 49 -4.73 -2.19 7.80
CA TYR A 49 -5.07 -2.44 6.40
C TYR A 49 -3.85 -2.93 5.66
N LEU A 50 -4.05 -3.94 4.82
CA LEU A 50 -3.03 -4.41 3.89
C LEU A 50 -3.12 -3.56 2.62
N VAL A 51 -1.97 -3.05 2.17
CA VAL A 51 -1.87 -2.16 1.01
C VAL A 51 -0.69 -2.55 0.16
N PHE A 52 -0.76 -2.17 -1.11
CA PHE A 52 0.37 -2.09 -2.01
C PHE A 52 0.76 -0.62 -2.19
N VAL A 53 2.02 -0.30 -1.94
CA VAL A 53 2.58 1.04 -2.15
C VAL A 53 2.83 1.19 -3.64
N ASP A 54 1.96 1.89 -4.35
CA ASP A 54 2.03 1.98 -5.81
C ASP A 54 3.14 2.92 -6.24
N MET A 55 3.04 4.19 -5.82
CA MET A 55 4.04 5.20 -6.13
C MET A 55 4.11 6.31 -5.10
N PHE A 56 5.25 7.01 -5.09
CA PHE A 56 5.43 8.26 -4.38
C PHE A 56 4.69 9.38 -5.11
N LEU A 57 3.97 10.22 -4.36
CA LEU A 57 3.36 11.45 -4.85
C LEU A 57 4.21 12.69 -4.50
N SER A 58 5.08 12.58 -3.50
CA SER A 58 6.07 13.60 -3.16
C SER A 58 7.47 13.00 -3.00
N LEU A 59 8.48 13.80 -3.30
CA LEU A 59 9.88 13.40 -3.12
C LEU A 59 10.23 13.33 -1.63
N PRO A 60 10.96 12.29 -1.18
CA PRO A 60 11.28 12.11 0.23
C PRO A 60 12.44 13.02 0.67
N TRP A 61 12.19 14.34 0.73
CA TRP A 61 13.20 15.27 1.24
C TRP A 61 13.43 15.03 2.73
N PRO A 62 14.68 15.03 3.22
CA PRO A 62 14.99 14.77 4.64
C PRO A 62 14.26 15.70 5.64
N GLN A 63 13.89 16.91 5.21
CA GLN A 63 13.18 17.89 6.03
C GLN A 63 11.65 17.74 5.97
N SER A 64 11.13 16.84 5.15
CA SER A 64 9.68 16.66 5.00
C SER A 64 9.09 16.11 6.30
N ARG A 65 7.97 16.69 6.74
CA ARG A 65 7.20 16.14 7.87
C ARG A 65 6.39 14.91 7.49
N TYR A 66 6.02 14.82 6.21
CA TYR A 66 5.19 13.76 5.66
C TYR A 66 5.71 13.37 4.27
N PHE A 67 5.51 12.11 3.91
CA PHE A 67 5.70 11.59 2.56
C PHE A 67 4.34 11.19 1.99
N GLU A 68 4.04 11.64 0.79
CA GLU A 68 2.76 11.38 0.15
C GLU A 68 2.87 10.15 -0.76
N TYR A 69 1.88 9.27 -0.67
CA TYR A 69 1.84 8.04 -1.44
C TYR A 69 0.48 7.83 -2.06
N LEU A 70 0.50 7.21 -3.25
CA LEU A 70 -0.65 6.52 -3.80
C LEU A 70 -0.56 5.06 -3.39
N LEU A 71 -1.58 4.57 -2.70
CA LEU A 71 -1.68 3.19 -2.25
C LEU A 71 -2.83 2.49 -2.95
N SER A 72 -2.65 1.21 -3.26
CA SER A 72 -3.73 0.30 -3.66
C SER A 72 -4.09 -0.60 -2.48
N PRO A 73 -5.27 -0.45 -1.85
CA PRO A 73 -5.65 -1.33 -0.75
C PRO A 73 -5.92 -2.77 -1.24
N ILE A 74 -5.48 -3.75 -0.44
CA ILE A 74 -5.64 -5.16 -0.75
C ILE A 74 -6.93 -5.69 -0.12
N ALA A 75 -7.77 -6.28 -0.96
CA ALA A 75 -9.06 -6.81 -0.53
C ALA A 75 -8.98 -8.31 -0.23
N PRO A 76 -9.68 -8.80 0.81
CA PRO A 76 -9.77 -10.23 1.11
C PRO A 76 -10.86 -10.96 0.30
N ARG A 77 -11.47 -10.28 -0.67
CA ARG A 77 -12.63 -10.75 -1.44
C ARG A 77 -12.70 -10.08 -2.81
N LEU A 78 -13.57 -10.61 -3.67
CA LEU A 78 -13.88 -10.01 -4.97
C LEU A 78 -14.58 -8.65 -4.81
N ARG A 79 -14.43 -7.82 -5.84
CA ARG A 79 -15.08 -6.51 -5.88
C ARG A 79 -16.58 -6.70 -6.02
N ALA A 80 -17.35 -5.88 -5.31
CA ALA A 80 -18.79 -5.80 -5.54
C ALA A 80 -19.05 -5.14 -6.90
N GLU A 81 -20.10 -5.60 -7.58
CA GLU A 81 -20.56 -4.93 -8.80
C GLU A 81 -21.10 -3.54 -8.45
N ASP A 82 -20.71 -2.54 -9.25
CA ASP A 82 -21.30 -1.20 -9.22
C ASP A 82 -21.49 -0.73 -10.67
N PRO A 83 -22.69 -0.90 -11.24
CA PRO A 83 -22.97 -0.52 -12.62
C PRO A 83 -22.78 0.97 -12.90
N ARG A 84 -22.90 1.85 -11.87
CA ARG A 84 -22.75 3.30 -12.05
C ARG A 84 -21.30 3.68 -12.33
N LEU A 85 -20.38 2.94 -11.74
CA LEU A 85 -18.93 3.13 -11.91
C LEU A 85 -18.34 2.11 -12.91
N GLY A 86 -19.17 1.23 -13.47
CA GLY A 86 -18.75 0.17 -14.38
C GLY A 86 -17.89 -0.91 -13.71
N PHE A 87 -18.00 -1.08 -12.38
CA PHE A 87 -17.22 -2.10 -11.67
C PHE A 87 -17.91 -3.45 -11.74
N THR A 88 -17.14 -4.48 -12.09
CA THR A 88 -17.59 -5.88 -12.08
C THR A 88 -16.69 -6.72 -11.17
N PRO A 89 -17.16 -7.89 -10.70
CA PRO A 89 -16.36 -8.77 -9.83
C PRO A 89 -15.03 -9.25 -10.44
N ASP A 90 -14.96 -9.35 -11.77
CA ASP A 90 -13.76 -9.75 -12.52
C ASP A 90 -12.72 -8.63 -12.71
N MET A 91 -13.03 -7.40 -12.27
CA MET A 91 -12.06 -6.29 -12.18
C MET A 91 -11.16 -6.42 -10.94
N THR A 92 -10.62 -7.62 -10.73
CA THR A 92 -9.72 -7.98 -9.64
C THR A 92 -8.55 -8.80 -10.15
N VAL A 93 -7.40 -8.75 -9.47
CA VAL A 93 -6.24 -9.59 -9.78
C VAL A 93 -5.85 -10.35 -8.51
N PRO A 94 -5.82 -11.70 -8.52
CA PRO A 94 -5.41 -12.46 -7.35
C PRO A 94 -3.93 -12.26 -7.04
N ILE A 95 -3.54 -12.40 -5.78
CA ILE A 95 -2.15 -12.44 -5.34
C ILE A 95 -1.84 -13.87 -4.91
N PHE A 96 -0.84 -14.50 -5.52
CA PHE A 96 -0.45 -15.88 -5.20
C PHE A 96 -0.08 -15.99 -3.71
N PRO A 97 -0.58 -16.99 -2.94
CA PRO A 97 -1.12 -18.28 -3.38
C PRO A 97 -2.62 -18.33 -3.66
N ASN A 98 -3.31 -17.18 -3.72
CA ASN A 98 -4.71 -17.16 -4.13
C ASN A 98 -4.88 -17.67 -5.57
N LYS A 99 -5.96 -18.43 -5.81
CA LYS A 99 -6.18 -19.12 -7.08
C LYS A 99 -6.70 -18.16 -8.16
N PRO A 100 -6.47 -18.47 -9.45
CA PRO A 100 -7.01 -17.70 -10.56
C PRO A 100 -8.53 -17.56 -10.49
N HIS A 101 -9.03 -16.41 -10.92
CA HIS A 101 -10.46 -16.13 -10.95
C HIS A 101 -11.19 -16.99 -12.00
N PRO A 102 -12.32 -17.64 -11.67
CA PRO A 102 -13.00 -18.58 -12.57
C PRO A 102 -13.45 -17.98 -13.91
N SER A 103 -13.84 -16.70 -13.96
CA SER A 103 -14.42 -16.09 -15.18
C SER A 103 -13.41 -15.35 -16.06
N ALA A 104 -12.24 -15.00 -15.53
CA ALA A 104 -11.33 -14.05 -16.20
C ALA A 104 -9.92 -14.58 -16.45
N GLY A 105 -9.57 -15.77 -15.94
CA GLY A 105 -8.28 -16.42 -16.22
C GLY A 105 -7.05 -15.59 -15.89
N ARG A 106 -7.18 -14.55 -15.04
CA ARG A 106 -6.09 -13.64 -14.69
C ARG A 106 -5.05 -14.39 -13.86
N GLU A 107 -3.82 -14.37 -14.34
CA GLU A 107 -2.68 -14.95 -13.63
C GLU A 107 -2.46 -14.22 -12.30
N PRO A 108 -2.29 -14.94 -11.18
CA PRO A 108 -1.98 -14.32 -9.91
C PRO A 108 -0.68 -13.52 -9.94
N VAL A 109 -0.64 -12.42 -9.20
CA VAL A 109 0.59 -11.70 -8.95
C VAL A 109 1.46 -12.56 -8.03
N HIS A 110 2.65 -12.89 -8.49
CA HIS A 110 3.65 -13.60 -7.69
C HIS A 110 4.57 -12.60 -6.99
N THR A 111 4.88 -12.91 -5.73
CA THR A 111 5.82 -12.16 -4.90
C THR A 111 6.99 -13.04 -4.50
N ASP A 112 8.12 -12.41 -4.16
CA ASP A 112 9.28 -13.09 -3.58
C ASP A 112 9.72 -12.30 -2.33
N PRO A 113 9.48 -12.81 -1.11
CA PRO A 113 8.94 -14.14 -0.78
C PRO A 113 7.45 -14.29 -1.13
N GLU A 114 6.95 -15.54 -1.12
CA GLU A 114 5.53 -15.83 -1.35
C GLU A 114 4.63 -15.03 -0.41
N PHE A 115 3.49 -14.57 -0.92
CA PHE A 115 2.59 -13.73 -0.16
C PHE A 115 1.95 -14.51 0.98
N PRO A 116 1.89 -13.96 2.20
CA PRO A 116 1.48 -14.72 3.38
C PRO A 116 -0.03 -15.07 3.44
N PHE A 117 -0.84 -14.52 2.53
CA PHE A 117 -2.30 -14.66 2.57
C PHE A 117 -2.85 -15.23 1.26
N SER A 118 -3.69 -16.26 1.35
CA SER A 118 -4.25 -17.00 0.21
C SER A 118 -5.59 -16.48 -0.32
N ASN A 119 -6.09 -15.35 0.20
CA ASN A 119 -7.38 -14.78 -0.15
C ASN A 119 -7.30 -13.30 -0.58
N CYS A 120 -6.14 -12.85 -1.02
CA CYS A 120 -5.90 -11.45 -1.34
C CYS A 120 -6.06 -11.14 -2.83
N TYR A 121 -6.60 -9.95 -3.10
CA TYR A 121 -6.85 -9.43 -4.44
C TYR A 121 -6.45 -7.95 -4.52
N HIS A 122 -5.88 -7.56 -5.66
CA HIS A 122 -5.91 -6.17 -6.10
C HIS A 122 -7.27 -5.86 -6.73
N TRP A 123 -7.87 -4.74 -6.36
CA TRP A 123 -9.06 -4.22 -7.04
C TRP A 123 -8.64 -3.16 -8.05
N ILE A 124 -9.00 -3.34 -9.34
CA ILE A 124 -8.57 -2.43 -10.41
C ILE A 124 -9.14 -1.03 -10.18
N GLY A 125 -8.31 0.01 -10.19
CA GLY A 125 -8.77 1.39 -9.97
C GLY A 125 -9.17 1.70 -8.52
N TYR A 126 -8.74 0.89 -7.55
CA TYR A 126 -8.96 1.17 -6.13
C TYR A 126 -7.70 1.75 -5.50
N TYR A 127 -7.69 3.08 -5.32
CA TYR A 127 -6.53 3.80 -4.79
C TYR A 127 -6.92 4.75 -3.67
N VAL A 128 -5.99 4.97 -2.75
CA VAL A 128 -6.10 5.93 -1.66
C VAL A 128 -4.82 6.75 -1.60
N LYS A 129 -4.95 8.07 -1.47
CA LYS A 129 -3.83 8.96 -1.18
C LYS A 129 -3.62 9.02 0.33
N VAL A 130 -2.39 8.84 0.78
CA VAL A 130 -2.05 8.95 2.21
C VAL A 130 -0.81 9.79 2.44
N CYS A 131 -0.76 10.41 3.62
CA CYS A 131 0.41 11.08 4.15
C CYS A 131 1.03 10.20 5.24
N VAL A 132 2.25 9.72 5.02
CA VAL A 132 3.01 8.94 6.01
C VAL A 132 3.90 9.90 6.78
N ARG A 133 3.70 9.99 8.09
CA ARG A 133 4.53 10.85 8.97
C ARG A 133 5.99 10.40 8.91
N ALA A 134 6.88 11.33 8.57
CA ALA A 134 8.30 11.09 8.61
C ALA A 134 8.73 10.79 10.05
N ARG A 135 9.77 9.96 10.19
CA ARG A 135 10.35 9.61 11.48
C ARG A 135 11.83 10.03 11.51
N PRO A 136 12.14 11.29 11.84
CA PRO A 136 13.50 11.82 11.71
C PRO A 136 14.53 11.12 12.60
N ARG A 137 14.08 10.49 13.70
CA ARG A 137 14.93 9.78 14.67
C ARG A 137 14.83 8.26 14.54
N GLU A 138 13.90 7.74 13.72
CA GLU A 138 13.65 6.31 13.54
C GLU A 138 13.42 6.02 12.07
N LEU A 139 14.30 5.25 11.44
CA LEU A 139 14.09 4.84 10.06
C LEU A 139 12.98 3.77 9.97
N PHE A 140 12.28 3.72 8.84
CA PHE A 140 11.28 2.68 8.55
C PHE A 140 11.99 1.34 8.36
N ASP A 141 11.49 0.33 9.06
CA ASP A 141 11.96 -1.04 8.89
C ASP A 141 11.33 -1.64 7.63
N HIS A 142 12.18 -2.11 6.73
CA HIS A 142 11.80 -2.67 5.45
C HIS A 142 12.31 -4.12 5.30
N GLY A 143 12.83 -4.72 6.38
CA GLY A 143 13.37 -6.08 6.38
C GLY A 143 12.34 -7.16 6.04
N GLU A 144 11.09 -6.96 6.45
CA GLU A 144 9.98 -7.90 6.24
C GLU A 144 9.03 -7.48 5.10
N ALA A 145 9.40 -6.48 4.31
CA ALA A 145 8.55 -6.01 3.23
C ALA A 145 8.54 -7.00 2.07
N VAL A 146 7.37 -7.24 1.49
CA VAL A 146 7.22 -8.14 0.34
C VAL A 146 7.23 -7.29 -0.95
N PRO A 147 8.26 -7.38 -1.80
CA PRO A 147 8.31 -6.67 -3.07
C PRO A 147 7.46 -7.36 -4.15
N CYS A 148 6.98 -6.58 -5.11
CA CYS A 148 6.30 -7.09 -6.30
C CYS A 148 7.19 -6.93 -7.55
N GLY A 149 7.66 -8.05 -8.11
CA GLY A 149 8.45 -8.10 -9.36
C GLY A 149 9.91 -7.63 -9.24
N PRO A 150 10.74 -7.79 -10.30
CA PRO A 150 12.14 -7.36 -10.26
C PRO A 150 12.26 -5.83 -10.16
N SER A 151 13.19 -5.38 -9.30
CA SER A 151 13.57 -3.98 -9.08
C SER A 151 13.76 -3.20 -10.39
N PRO A 152 13.48 -1.88 -10.42
CA PRO A 152 13.89 -1.03 -11.53
C PRO A 152 15.39 -1.18 -11.78
N VAL A 153 15.73 -1.39 -13.05
CA VAL A 153 17.06 -1.14 -13.60
C VAL A 153 17.44 0.29 -13.21
N LEU A 154 18.53 0.43 -12.45
CA LEU A 154 19.17 1.72 -12.25
C LEU A 154 19.46 2.29 -13.63
N LEU A 155 18.80 3.38 -14.01
CA LEU A 155 19.28 4.26 -15.06
C LEU A 155 20.59 4.84 -14.54
N GLU A 156 21.71 4.19 -14.84
CA GLU A 156 22.98 4.90 -14.86
C GLU A 156 22.92 5.88 -16.03
N CYS A 157 22.73 7.16 -15.70
CA CYS A 157 22.98 8.23 -16.65
C CYS A 157 24.45 8.16 -17.06
N SER A 158 24.70 7.78 -18.31
CA SER A 158 25.94 8.11 -19.02
C SER A 158 25.88 9.55 -19.50
#